data_AF-A0A250FVW9-F1
#
_entry.id   AF-A0A250FVW9-F1
#
_cell.length_a   1.000
_cell.length_b   1.000
_cell.length_c   1.000
_cell.angle_alpha   90.00
_cell.angle_beta   90.00
_cell.angle_gamma   90.00
#
_symmetry.space_group_name_H-M   'P 1'
#
loop_
_entity.id
_entity.type
_entity.pdbx_description
1 polymer ?
#
loop_
_entity_poly.entity_id
_entity_poly.type
_entity_poly.pdbx_seq_one_letter_code
_entity_poly.pdbx_strand_id
1 'polypeptide(L)'
;MERKEKTLQDFFQDYKLRFSKMTIDELIEVFNREVGNMGWVGIRGAYLAALHQEFLSREFDCSQFIFEDSTSLQYKIRLEGKKLVQIID
;
A
#
# COMPACT_ATOMS: atom_id res chain seq x y z
N MET A 1 23.10 21.34 -13.21
CA MET A 1 22.01 21.03 -12.26
C MET A 1 22.36 19.69 -11.62
N GLU A 2 22.75 19.70 -10.35
CA GLU A 2 23.18 18.50 -9.64
C GLU A 2 21.95 17.62 -9.39
N ARG A 3 21.92 16.41 -9.97
CA ARG A 3 20.83 15.46 -9.73
C ARG A 3 21.10 14.82 -8.37
N LYS A 4 20.51 15.36 -7.29
CA LYS A 4 20.52 14.67 -5.99
C LYS A 4 19.81 13.32 -6.13
N GLU A 5 20.48 12.27 -5.70
CA GLU A 5 19.87 10.94 -5.60
C GLU A 5 18.76 10.96 -4.55
N LYS A 6 17.63 10.33 -4.86
CA LYS A 6 16.51 10.21 -3.91
C LYS A 6 16.83 9.15 -2.87
N THR A 7 16.62 9.49 -1.62
CA THR A 7 16.66 8.55 -0.48
C THR A 7 15.38 7.71 -0.44
N LEU A 8 15.39 6.63 0.35
CA LEU A 8 14.17 5.84 0.61
C LEU A 8 13.07 6.69 1.27
N GLN A 9 13.47 7.67 2.09
CA GLN A 9 12.53 8.61 2.70
C GLN A 9 11.86 9.50 1.64
N ASP A 10 12.60 9.96 0.63
CA ASP A 10 12.03 10.75 -0.47
C ASP A 10 11.00 9.94 -1.26
N PHE A 11 11.34 8.67 -1.58
CA PHE A 11 10.39 7.76 -2.23
C PHE A 11 9.13 7.54 -1.39
N PHE A 12 9.29 7.31 -0.09
CA PHE A 12 8.16 7.15 0.81
C PHE A 12 7.23 8.38 0.81
N GLN A 13 7.78 9.59 0.88
CA GLN A 13 6.97 10.82 0.84
C GLN A 13 6.27 11.03 -0.51
N ASP A 14 6.96 10.74 -1.61
CA ASP A 14 6.36 10.79 -2.95
C ASP A 14 5.17 9.81 -3.06
N TYR A 15 5.32 8.59 -2.56
CA TYR A 15 4.25 7.60 -2.57
C TYR A 15 3.09 7.98 -1.65
N LYS A 16 3.34 8.55 -0.46
CA LYS A 16 2.27 9.10 0.38
C LYS A 16 1.46 10.16 -0.35
N LEU A 17 2.13 11.14 -0.97
CA LEU A 17 1.45 12.21 -1.71
C LEU A 17 0.68 11.67 -2.93
N ARG A 18 1.20 10.61 -3.57
CA ARG A 18 0.51 9.95 -4.67
C ARG A 18 -0.74 9.21 -4.20
N PHE A 19 -0.62 8.40 -3.16
CA PHE A 19 -1.72 7.57 -2.65
C PHE A 19 -2.82 8.39 -1.96
N SER A 20 -2.47 9.53 -1.33
CA SER A 20 -3.47 10.42 -0.74
C SER A 20 -4.43 11.04 -1.75
N LYS A 21 -4.07 11.02 -3.04
CA LYS A 21 -4.88 11.52 -4.15
C LYS A 21 -5.70 10.44 -4.83
N MET A 22 -5.51 9.18 -4.45
CA MET A 22 -6.20 8.03 -5.02
C MET A 22 -7.52 7.75 -4.29
N THR A 23 -8.47 7.27 -5.06
CA THR A 23 -9.72 6.66 -4.57
C THR A 23 -9.43 5.32 -3.91
N ILE A 24 -10.41 4.80 -3.17
CA ILE A 24 -10.27 3.48 -2.53
C ILE A 24 -10.08 2.36 -3.56
N ASP A 25 -10.78 2.43 -4.69
CA ASP A 25 -10.68 1.42 -5.76
C ASP A 25 -9.29 1.41 -6.40
N GLU A 26 -8.70 2.59 -6.63
CA GLU A 26 -7.33 2.69 -7.13
C GLU A 26 -6.29 2.15 -6.14
N LEU A 27 -6.49 2.37 -4.84
CA LEU A 27 -5.63 1.80 -3.79
C LEU A 27 -5.74 0.28 -3.74
N ILE A 28 -6.94 -0.27 -3.90
CA ILE A 28 -7.17 -1.72 -4.03
C ILE A 28 -6.42 -2.28 -5.25
N GLU A 29 -6.51 -1.63 -6.40
CA GLU A 29 -5.76 -2.06 -7.59
C GLU A 29 -4.25 -2.05 -7.35
N VAL A 30 -3.74 -0.98 -6.74
CA VAL A 30 -2.32 -0.84 -6.38
C VAL A 30 -1.87 -1.98 -5.47
N PHE A 31 -2.64 -2.29 -4.43
CA PHE A 31 -2.37 -3.39 -3.53
C PHE A 31 -2.38 -4.74 -4.27
N ASN A 32 -3.40 -4.98 -5.09
CA ASN A 32 -3.61 -6.24 -5.79
C ASN A 32 -2.52 -6.54 -6.83
N ARG A 33 -1.82 -5.52 -7.32
CA ARG A 33 -0.62 -5.68 -8.18
C ARG A 33 0.61 -6.14 -7.40
N GLU A 34 0.66 -5.90 -6.09
CA GLU A 34 1.77 -6.32 -5.23
C GLU A 34 1.62 -7.76 -4.71
N VAL A 35 0.42 -8.32 -4.76
CA VAL A 35 0.16 -9.72 -4.42
C VAL A 35 0.86 -10.65 -5.41
N GLY A 36 1.65 -11.58 -4.89
CA GLY A 36 2.48 -12.49 -5.70
C GLY A 36 3.79 -11.87 -6.23
N ASN A 37 4.06 -10.59 -5.95
CA ASN A 37 5.33 -9.97 -6.31
C ASN A 37 6.43 -10.43 -5.32
N MET A 38 7.34 -11.28 -5.81
CA MET A 38 8.44 -11.86 -5.02
C MET A 38 9.70 -10.97 -4.95
N GLY A 39 9.78 -9.89 -5.74
CA GLY A 39 10.96 -9.03 -5.77
C GLY A 39 11.05 -8.16 -4.51
N TRP A 40 12.20 -8.10 -3.85
CA TRP A 40 12.42 -7.22 -2.70
C TRP A 40 13.54 -6.21 -2.96
N VAL A 41 13.20 -4.93 -2.88
CA VAL A 41 14.14 -3.79 -2.95
C VAL A 41 13.69 -2.70 -1.99
N GLY A 42 14.61 -1.87 -1.49
CA GLY A 42 14.29 -0.83 -0.50
C GLY A 42 13.18 0.14 -0.95
N ILE A 43 13.15 0.49 -2.24
CA ILE A 43 12.10 1.36 -2.82
C ILE A 43 10.72 0.70 -2.72
N ARG A 44 10.64 -0.63 -2.86
CA ARG A 44 9.38 -1.38 -2.67
C ARG A 44 8.96 -1.34 -1.21
N GLY A 45 9.90 -1.45 -0.27
CA GLY A 45 9.62 -1.25 1.16
C GLY A 45 9.00 0.13 1.43
N ALA A 46 9.57 1.19 0.88
CA ALA A 46 9.03 2.55 0.99
C ALA A 46 7.62 2.67 0.35
N TYR A 47 7.40 2.04 -0.80
CA TYR A 47 6.09 1.98 -1.48
C TYR A 47 5.03 1.31 -0.61
N LEU A 48 5.31 0.12 -0.08
CA LEU A 48 4.37 -0.64 0.74
C LEU A 48 4.10 0.04 2.08
N ALA A 49 5.11 0.66 2.69
CA ALA A 49 4.93 1.44 3.92
C ALA A 49 4.02 2.65 3.70
N ALA A 50 4.16 3.36 2.57
CA ALA A 50 3.27 4.47 2.24
C ALA A 50 1.83 3.98 2.00
N LEU A 51 1.67 2.85 1.31
CA LEU A 51 0.36 2.25 1.05
C LEU A 51 -0.33 1.79 2.35
N HIS A 52 0.43 1.18 3.27
CA HIS A 52 -0.02 0.81 4.60
C HIS A 52 -0.57 2.01 5.38
N GLN A 53 0.20 3.11 5.43
CA GLN A 53 -0.24 4.33 6.14
C GLN A 53 -1.48 4.94 5.49
N GLU A 54 -1.55 4.90 4.16
CA GLU A 54 -2.73 5.42 3.46
C GLU A 54 -3.98 4.64 3.87
N PHE A 55 -3.96 3.30 3.83
CA PHE A 55 -5.11 2.50 4.25
C PHE A 55 -5.52 2.76 5.71
N LEU A 56 -4.56 2.85 6.64
CA LEU A 56 -4.85 3.16 8.04
C LEU A 56 -5.45 4.56 8.24
N SER A 57 -5.19 5.50 7.34
CA SER A 57 -5.75 6.85 7.41
C SER A 57 -7.20 6.95 6.92
N ARG A 58 -7.72 5.93 6.24
CA ARG A 58 -9.08 5.92 5.68
C ARG A 58 -10.08 5.28 6.66
N GLU A 59 -11.35 5.65 6.52
CA GLU A 59 -12.46 5.13 7.33
C GLU A 59 -12.95 3.73 6.86
N PHE A 60 -12.02 2.80 6.61
CA PHE A 60 -12.32 1.41 6.22
C PHE A 60 -11.70 0.42 7.21
N ASP A 61 -12.43 -0.65 7.49
CA ASP A 61 -11.88 -1.78 8.25
C ASP A 61 -10.91 -2.57 7.36
N CYS A 62 -9.61 -2.50 7.70
CA CYS A 62 -8.52 -3.19 7.00
C CYS A 62 -7.87 -4.29 7.87
N SER A 63 -8.49 -4.64 8.99
CA SER A 63 -7.89 -5.51 10.03
C SER A 63 -7.58 -6.93 9.59
N GLN A 64 -8.14 -7.39 8.46
CA GLN A 64 -7.87 -8.71 7.92
C GLN A 64 -6.44 -8.86 7.34
N PHE A 65 -5.83 -7.77 6.88
CA PHE A 65 -4.53 -7.81 6.20
C PHE A 65 -3.55 -6.71 6.65
N ILE A 66 -3.98 -5.73 7.43
CA ILE A 66 -3.10 -4.73 8.05
C ILE A 66 -3.00 -5.01 9.55
N PHE A 67 -1.76 -5.13 10.03
CA PHE A 67 -1.39 -5.31 11.43
C PHE A 67 -0.49 -4.15 11.86
N GLU A 68 -0.19 -4.04 13.16
CA GLU A 68 0.58 -2.91 13.73
C GLU A 68 1.86 -2.57 12.92
N ASP A 69 2.68 -3.58 12.63
CA ASP A 69 3.98 -3.39 11.94
C ASP A 69 4.06 -4.02 10.55
N SER A 70 2.95 -4.55 10.01
CA SER A 70 3.01 -5.30 8.76
C SER A 70 1.71 -5.30 7.96
N THR A 71 1.84 -5.70 6.69
CA THR A 71 0.73 -5.86 5.77
C THR A 71 0.86 -7.21 5.06
N SER A 72 -0.17 -8.04 5.16
CA SER A 72 -0.24 -9.34 4.47
C SER A 72 -0.57 -9.15 2.99
N LEU A 73 0.37 -9.45 2.12
CA LEU A 73 0.21 -9.48 0.65
C LEU A 73 -0.11 -10.89 0.13
N GLN A 74 -0.63 -11.78 0.97
CA GLN A 74 -0.88 -13.17 0.60
C GLN A 74 -2.02 -13.31 -0.42
N TYR A 75 -3.06 -12.49 -0.27
CA TYR A 75 -4.26 -12.53 -1.09
C TYR A 75 -4.61 -11.14 -1.59
N LYS A 76 -5.27 -11.09 -2.76
CA LYS A 76 -5.89 -9.86 -3.26
C LYS A 76 -7.02 -9.43 -2.32
N ILE A 77 -7.32 -8.14 -2.33
CA ILE A 77 -8.40 -7.54 -1.55
C ILE A 77 -9.52 -6.99 -2.45
N ARG A 78 -10.70 -6.85 -1.86
CA ARG A 78 -11.85 -6.13 -2.43
C ARG A 78 -12.60 -5.36 -1.35
N LEU A 79 -13.41 -4.38 -1.77
CA LEU A 79 -14.29 -3.64 -0.88
C LEU A 79 -15.64 -4.34 -0.71
N GLU A 80 -16.05 -4.53 0.53
CA GLU A 80 -17.37 -5.04 0.92
C GLU A 80 -17.99 -4.08 1.94
N GLY A 81 -18.87 -3.19 1.47
CA GLY A 81 -19.45 -2.12 2.29
C GLY A 81 -18.37 -1.16 2.79
N LYS A 82 -18.03 -1.25 4.08
CA LYS A 82 -16.97 -0.44 4.73
C LYS A 82 -15.72 -1.26 5.11
N LYS A 83 -15.59 -2.48 4.57
CA LYS A 83 -14.49 -3.39 4.90
C LYS A 83 -13.68 -3.74 3.67
N LEU A 84 -12.36 -3.76 3.81
CA LEU A 84 -11.47 -4.34 2.82
C LEU A 84 -11.14 -5.77 3.25
N VAL A 85 -11.57 -6.73 2.44
CA VAL A 85 -11.45 -8.16 2.76
C VAL A 85 -10.53 -8.87 1.77
N GLN A 86 -9.79 -9.86 2.25
CA GLN A 86 -9.01 -10.74 1.38
C GLN A 86 -9.91 -11.71 0.63
N ILE A 87 -9.63 -11.91 -0.66
CA ILE A 87 -10.28 -12.88 -1.53
C ILE A 87 -9.58 -14.23 -1.32
N ILE A 88 -10.16 -15.04 -0.44
CA ILE A 88 -9.71 -16.41 -0.14
C ILE A 88 -10.66 -17.34 -0.90
N ASP A 89 -10.16 -17.94 -1.98
CA ASP A 89 -10.86 -19.00 -2.71
C ASP A 89 -10.63 -20.37 -2.04
#